data_AF-A0A1I3LPT4-F1
#
_entry.id   AF-A0A1I3LPT4-F1
#
_cell.length_a   1.000
_cell.length_b   1.000
_cell.length_c   1.000
_cell.angle_alpha   90.00
_cell.angle_beta   90.00
_cell.angle_gamma   90.00
#
_symmetry.space_group_name_H-M   'P 1'
#
loop_
_entity.id
_entity.type
_entity.pdbx_description
1 polymer ?
#
loop_
_entity_poly.entity_id
_entity_poly.type
_entity_poly.pdbx_seq_one_letter_code
_entity_poly.pdbx_strand_id
1 'polypeptide(L)'
;MSIQVADDKKIIVKVPLGTPTFVAENFIREKKDWITKQLEKIEKQSELADSMGPLTEEDISQIKKQARMVIPQRVEYYAKLAGISYNKIFIRLQKSR
;
A
#
# COMPACT_ATOMS: atom_id res chain seq x y z
N MET A 1 -9.42 -1.74 -19.29
CA MET A 1 -8.43 -2.79 -18.95
C MET A 1 -7.66 -2.32 -17.73
N SER A 2 -7.33 -3.22 -16.81
CA SER A 2 -6.51 -2.87 -15.63
C SER A 2 -5.27 -3.75 -15.59
N ILE A 3 -4.16 -3.18 -15.14
CA ILE A 3 -2.91 -3.89 -14.91
C ILE A 3 -2.55 -3.82 -13.43
N GLN A 4 -2.14 -4.95 -12.87
CA GLN A 4 -1.69 -5.07 -11.49
C GLN A 4 -0.36 -5.81 -11.49
N VAL A 5 0.60 -5.31 -10.71
CA VAL A 5 1.82 -6.06 -10.37
C VAL A 5 1.61 -6.59 -8.96
N ALA A 6 1.64 -7.90 -8.81
CA ALA A 6 1.50 -8.59 -7.53
C ALA A 6 2.84 -8.65 -6.79
N ASP A 7 2.79 -8.88 -5.48
CA ASP A 7 3.96 -8.90 -4.61
C ASP A 7 4.92 -10.06 -4.96
N ASP A 8 4.41 -11.13 -5.60
CA ASP A 8 5.19 -12.24 -6.14
C ASP A 8 5.84 -11.93 -7.51
N LYS A 9 5.93 -10.65 -7.87
CA LYS A 9 6.43 -10.13 -9.16
C LYS A 9 5.62 -10.58 -10.38
N LYS A 10 4.43 -11.17 -10.22
CA LYS A 10 3.55 -11.51 -11.34
C LYS A 10 2.77 -10.30 -11.83
N ILE A 11 2.55 -10.24 -13.14
CA ILE A 11 1.75 -9.19 -13.79
C ILE A 11 0.39 -9.76 -14.15
N ILE A 12 -0.66 -9.20 -13.58
CA ILE A 12 -2.05 -9.60 -13.82
C ILE A 12 -2.71 -8.51 -14.68
N VAL A 13 -3.17 -8.89 -15.87
CA VAL A 13 -3.90 -8.01 -16.78
C VAL A 13 -5.36 -8.46 -16.84
N LYS A 14 -6.29 -7.56 -16.51
CA LYS A 14 -7.73 -7.81 -16.59
C LYS A 14 -8.32 -7.07 -17.77
N VAL A 15 -8.90 -7.82 -18.70
CA VAL A 15 -9.51 -7.33 -19.94
C VAL A 15 -10.97 -7.78 -20.06
N PRO A 16 -11.84 -7.03 -20.77
CA PRO A 16 -13.19 -7.47 -21.08
C PRO A 16 -13.22 -8.80 -21.83
N LEU A 17 -14.27 -9.60 -21.61
CA LEU A 17 -14.47 -10.86 -22.32
C LEU A 17 -14.58 -10.61 -23.83
N GLY A 18 -13.90 -11.45 -24.63
CA GLY A 18 -13.86 -11.31 -26.10
C GLY A 18 -12.79 -10.34 -26.61
N THR A 19 -11.99 -9.73 -25.74
CA THR A 19 -10.84 -8.93 -26.16
C THR A 19 -9.78 -9.82 -26.83
N PRO A 20 -9.37 -9.54 -28.07
CA PRO A 20 -8.30 -10.28 -28.73
C PRO A 20 -6.98 -10.16 -27.96
N THR A 21 -6.18 -11.22 -27.98
CA THR A 21 -4.89 -11.29 -27.27
C THR A 21 -3.94 -10.16 -27.68
N PHE A 22 -3.92 -9.77 -28.96
CA PHE A 22 -3.06 -8.69 -29.45
C PHE A 22 -3.35 -7.33 -28.78
N VAL A 23 -4.61 -7.06 -28.41
CA VAL A 23 -5.00 -5.81 -27.74
C VAL A 23 -4.44 -5.80 -26.31
N ALA A 24 -4.49 -6.94 -25.63
CA ALA A 24 -3.90 -7.09 -24.30
C ALA A 24 -2.37 -6.94 -24.34
N GLU A 25 -1.71 -7.54 -25.34
CA GLU A 25 -0.26 -7.39 -25.53
C GLU A 25 0.14 -5.93 -25.82
N ASN A 26 -0.63 -5.24 -26.66
CA ASN A 26 -0.34 -3.83 -26.97
C ASN A 26 -0.49 -2.94 -25.73
N PHE A 27 -1.50 -3.22 -24.89
CA PHE A 27 -1.69 -2.55 -23.61
C PHE A 27 -0.50 -2.79 -22.64
N ILE A 28 0.06 -4.00 -22.60
CA ILE A 28 1.27 -4.30 -21.81
C ILE A 28 2.46 -3.50 -22.34
N ARG A 29 2.65 -3.43 -23.66
CA ARG A 29 3.74 -2.68 -24.29
C ARG A 29 3.67 -1.19 -23.97
N GLU A 30 2.47 -0.61 -24.04
CA GLU A 30 2.23 0.80 -23.72
C GLU A 30 2.56 1.10 -22.24
N LYS A 31 2.30 0.15 -21.33
CA LYS A 31 2.56 0.30 -19.89
C LYS A 31 3.92 -0.24 -19.45
N LYS A 32 4.80 -0.64 -20.36
CA LYS A 32 6.11 -1.25 -20.05
C LYS A 32 6.92 -0.42 -19.05
N ASP A 33 7.06 0.88 -19.29
CA ASP A 33 7.84 1.77 -18.41
C ASP A 33 7.25 1.86 -17.00
N TRP A 34 5.92 1.83 -16.89
CA TRP A 34 5.24 1.81 -15.60
C TRP A 34 5.44 0.47 -14.89
N ILE A 35 5.39 -0.65 -15.61
CA ILE A 35 5.64 -2.00 -15.07
C ILE A 35 7.05 -2.09 -14.51
N THR A 36 8.06 -1.65 -15.27
CA THR A 36 9.47 -1.69 -14.84
C THR A 36 9.67 -0.88 -13.56
N LYS A 37 9.12 0.34 -13.48
CA LYS A 37 9.19 1.17 -12.26
C LYS A 37 8.52 0.49 -11.06
N GLN A 38 7.40 -0.21 -11.28
CA GLN A 38 6.71 -0.91 -10.20
C GLN A 38 7.53 -2.10 -9.70
N LEU A 39 8.17 -2.86 -10.60
CA LEU A 39 9.04 -3.98 -10.25
C LEU A 39 10.26 -3.52 -9.44
N GLU A 40 10.93 -2.45 -9.86
CA GLU A 40 12.05 -1.85 -9.10
C GLU A 40 11.61 -1.40 -7.70
N LYS A 41 10.40 -0.86 -7.57
CA LYS A 41 9.87 -0.44 -6.27
C LYS A 41 9.63 -1.63 -5.36
N ILE A 42 9.06 -2.72 -5.87
CA ILE A 42 8.83 -3.95 -5.12
C ILE A 42 10.16 -4.54 -4.67
N GLU A 43 11.16 -4.58 -5.54
CA GLU A 43 12.50 -5.10 -5.22
C GLU A 43 13.20 -4.30 -4.12
N LYS A 44 13.21 -2.98 -4.22
CA LYS A 44 13.75 -2.11 -3.15
C LYS A 44 12.99 -2.27 -1.84
N GLN A 45 11.67 -2.47 -1.89
CA GLN A 45 10.87 -2.71 -0.71
C GLN A 45 11.17 -4.07 -0.07
N SER A 46 11.39 -5.12 -0.86
CA SER A 46 11.81 -6.42 -0.32
C SER A 46 13.20 -6.34 0.33
N GLU A 47 14.16 -5.68 -0.30
CA GLU A 47 15.51 -5.52 0.27
C GLU A 47 15.49 -4.72 1.58
N LEU A 48 14.67 -3.67 1.65
CA LEU A 48 14.47 -2.89 2.88
C LEU A 48 13.77 -3.72 3.95
N ALA A 49 12.78 -4.53 3.59
CA ALA A 49 12.08 -5.40 4.54
C ALA A 49 13.01 -6.49 5.09
N ASP A 50 13.80 -7.12 4.23
CA ASP A 50 14.77 -8.15 4.61
C ASP A 50 15.87 -7.59 5.52
N SER A 51 16.32 -6.36 5.27
CA SER A 51 17.33 -5.69 6.12
C SER A 51 16.77 -5.20 7.47
N MET A 52 15.50 -4.81 7.55
CA MET A 52 14.86 -4.36 8.79
C MET A 52 14.42 -5.53 9.70
N GLY A 53 14.22 -6.72 9.13
CA GLY A 53 13.77 -7.90 9.89
C GLY A 53 12.31 -7.77 10.39
N PRO A 54 11.81 -8.79 11.10
CA PRO A 54 10.47 -8.76 11.67
C PRO A 54 10.36 -7.74 12.81
N LEU A 55 9.22 -7.04 12.91
CA LEU A 55 8.96 -6.14 14.04
C LEU A 55 9.02 -6.90 15.37
N THR A 56 9.84 -6.39 16.29
CA THR A 56 9.90 -6.90 17.67
C THR A 56 8.71 -6.40 18.49
N GLU A 57 8.48 -7.02 19.66
CA GLU A 57 7.43 -6.54 20.58
C GLU A 57 7.72 -5.13 21.09
N GLU A 58 9.01 -4.78 21.30
CA GLU A 58 9.42 -3.43 21.67
C GLU A 58 9.04 -2.41 20.59
N ASP A 59 9.31 -2.71 19.31
CA ASP A 59 8.97 -1.84 18.19
C ASP A 59 7.47 -1.58 18.12
N ILE A 60 6.66 -2.63 18.27
CA ILE A 60 5.20 -2.53 18.27
C ILE A 60 4.72 -1.62 19.42
N SER A 61 5.34 -1.74 20.59
CA SER A 61 5.03 -0.91 21.76
C SER A 61 5.36 0.57 21.50
N GLN A 62 6.54 0.85 20.91
CA GLN A 62 6.96 2.20 20.55
C GLN A 62 6.05 2.82 19.50
N ILE A 63 5.71 2.09 18.43
CA ILE A 63 4.80 2.55 17.38
C ILE A 63 3.42 2.87 17.97
N LYS A 64 2.89 2.02 18.85
CA LYS A 64 1.60 2.29 19.53
C LYS A 64 1.68 3.55 20.39
N LYS A 65 2.78 3.75 21.12
CA LYS A 65 2.98 4.94 21.96
C LYS A 65 3.02 6.20 21.11
N GLN A 66 3.78 6.19 20.02
CA GLN A 66 3.86 7.31 19.08
C GLN A 66 2.52 7.60 18.42
N ALA A 67 1.81 6.56 17.95
CA ALA A 67 0.50 6.70 17.34
C ALA A 67 -0.53 7.34 18.29
N ARG A 68 -0.51 6.96 19.57
CA ARG A 68 -1.37 7.57 20.60
C ARG A 68 -1.09 9.05 20.84
N MET A 69 0.11 9.53 20.57
CA MET A 69 0.45 10.96 20.71
C MET A 69 0.07 11.75 19.46
N VAL A 70 0.46 11.26 18.27
CA VAL A 70 0.38 12.03 17.03
C VAL A 70 -1.01 11.98 16.39
N ILE A 71 -1.68 10.82 16.42
CA ILE A 71 -2.97 10.65 15.72
C ILE A 71 -4.06 11.53 16.33
N PRO A 72 -4.27 11.58 17.66
CA PRO A 72 -5.33 12.41 18.24
C PRO A 72 -5.15 13.90 17.93
N GLN A 73 -3.92 14.41 17.98
CA GLN A 73 -3.62 15.82 17.66
C GLN A 73 -4.01 16.17 16.23
N ARG A 74 -3.67 15.30 15.27
CA ARG A 74 -4.03 15.50 13.87
C ARG A 74 -5.54 15.39 13.64
N VAL A 75 -6.18 14.40 14.28
CA VAL A 75 -7.63 14.22 14.17
C VAL A 75 -8.35 15.45 14.71
N GLU A 76 -7.92 16.03 15.83
CA GLU A 76 -8.53 17.23 16.39
C GLU A 76 -8.39 18.44 15.45
N TYR A 77 -7.21 18.63 14.84
CA TYR A 77 -6.98 19.69 13.86
C TYR A 77 -7.94 19.59 12.68
N TYR A 78 -8.05 18.41 12.05
CA TYR A 78 -8.92 18.22 10.89
C TYR A 78 -10.40 18.16 11.25
N ALA A 79 -10.75 17.66 12.44
CA ALA A 79 -12.13 17.64 12.94
C ALA A 79 -12.69 19.06 13.07
N LYS A 80 -11.89 20.00 13.57
CA LYS A 80 -12.24 21.43 13.65
C LYS A 80 -12.50 22.03 12.26
N LEU A 81 -11.64 21.74 11.29
CA LEU A 81 -11.80 22.21 9.91
C LEU A 81 -13.03 21.63 9.21
N ALA A 82 -13.35 20.36 9.48
CA ALA A 82 -14.48 19.66 8.89
C ALA A 82 -15.80 19.85 9.67
N GLY A 83 -15.78 20.49 10.85
CA GLY A 83 -16.97 20.70 11.68
C GLY A 83 -17.55 19.42 12.27
N ILE A 84 -16.74 18.38 12.46
CA ILE A 84 -17.17 17.07 12.98
C ILE A 84 -16.67 16.85 14.41
N SER A 85 -17.43 16.10 15.20
CA SER A 85 -17.02 15.62 16.52
C SER A 85 -16.83 14.10 16.51
N TYR A 86 -15.92 13.61 17.35
CA TYR A 86 -15.64 12.17 17.48
C TYR A 86 -15.67 11.76 18.95
N ASN A 87 -16.18 10.55 19.22
CA ASN A 87 -16.26 10.03 20.59
C ASN A 87 -14.97 9.29 21.00
N LYS A 88 -14.45 8.40 20.13
CA LYS A 88 -13.29 7.56 20.45
C LYS A 88 -12.49 7.19 19.20
N ILE A 89 -11.16 7.16 19.34
CA ILE A 89 -10.23 6.71 18.30
C ILE A 89 -9.69 5.33 18.70
N PHE A 90 -9.81 4.36 17.81
CA PHE A 90 -9.24 3.02 18.00
C PHE A 90 -7.99 2.87 17.13
N ILE A 91 -6.85 2.60 17.77
CA ILE A 91 -5.58 2.32 17.08
C ILE A 91 -5.32 0.81 17.20
N ARG A 92 -5.27 0.11 16.07
CA ARG A 92 -5.08 -1.34 15.99
C ARG A 92 -3.90 -1.66 15.07
N LEU A 93 -3.15 -2.70 15.42
CA LEU A 93 -2.11 -3.24 14.55
C LEU A 93 -2.77 -4.25 13.60
N GLN A 94 -3.06 -3.83 12.37
CA GLN A 94 -3.66 -4.70 11.37
C GLN A 94 -2.57 -5.54 10.70
N LYS A 95 -2.83 -6.85 10.59
CA LYS A 95 -2.04 -7.75 9.73
C LYS A 95 -2.75 -7.86 8.38
N SER A 96 -2.04 -7.58 7.28
CA SER A 96 -2.52 -7.95 5.95
C SER A 96 -2.42 -9.47 5.79
N ARG A 97 -3.36 -10.05 5.03
CA ARG A 97 -3.30 -11.47 4.62
C ARG A 97 -2.36 -11.64 3.44
#